data_AF-A0A2W4ZGY2-F1
#
_entry.id   AF-A0A2W4ZGY2-F1
#
_cell.length_a   1.000
_cell.length_b   1.000
_cell.length_c   1.000
_cell.angle_alpha   90.00
_cell.angle_beta   90.00
_cell.angle_gamma   90.00
#
_symmetry.space_group_name_H-M   'P 1'
#
loop_
_entity.id
_entity.type
_entity.pdbx_description
1 polymer ?
#
loop_
_entity_poly.entity_id
_entity_poly.type
_entity_poly.pdbx_seq_one_letter_code
_entity_poly.pdbx_strand_id
1 'polypeptide(L)'
;MEVNLMLTGQSWVRVDADGSTEFEAILEQGETRSWAADQSITVRVGNAGGVMYSYNQSKAVPMGELGVPEEKTFGPNVSLMPTQQ
;
A
#
# COMPACT_ATOMS: atom_id res chain seq x y z
N MET A 1 2.78 6.21 12.15
CA MET A 1 3.27 6.25 10.74
C MET A 1 2.09 6.39 9.81
N GLU A 2 2.30 6.83 8.57
CA GLU A 2 1.21 7.03 7.62
C GLU A 2 1.54 6.47 6.23
N VAL A 3 0.58 5.79 5.62
CA VAL A 3 0.64 5.31 4.23
C VAL A 3 -0.50 5.94 3.45
N ASN A 4 -0.18 6.56 2.33
CA ASN A 4 -1.15 7.09 1.38
C ASN A 4 -1.15 6.23 0.12
N LEU A 5 -2.33 5.86 -0.38
CA LEU A 5 -2.51 5.22 -1.68
C LEU A 5 -3.25 6.15 -2.63
N MET A 6 -2.80 6.17 -3.89
CA MET A 6 -3.46 6.83 -5.01
C MET A 6 -3.66 5.82 -6.13
N LEU A 7 -4.89 5.62 -6.57
CA LEU A 7 -5.23 4.63 -7.58
C LEU A 7 -5.08 5.24 -8.97
N THR A 8 -4.12 4.74 -9.74
CA THR A 8 -3.95 5.05 -11.16
C THR A 8 -4.70 4.07 -12.06
N GLY A 9 -5.19 2.96 -11.49
CA GLY A 9 -6.13 2.00 -12.08
C GLY A 9 -6.90 1.26 -10.99
N GLN A 10 -7.98 0.57 -11.37
CA GLN A 10 -8.77 -0.21 -10.41
C GLN A 10 -7.92 -1.31 -9.75
N SER A 11 -8.08 -1.49 -8.44
CA SER A 11 -7.46 -2.59 -7.69
C SER A 11 -8.33 -2.99 -6.51
N TRP A 12 -8.42 -4.29 -6.22
CA TRP A 12 -8.74 -4.73 -4.87
C TRP A 12 -7.62 -4.30 -3.92
N VAL A 13 -7.99 -3.78 -2.75
CA VAL A 13 -7.07 -3.28 -1.72
C VAL A 13 -7.52 -3.80 -0.36
N ARG A 14 -6.57 -4.37 0.38
CA ARG A 14 -6.73 -4.68 1.81
C ARG A 14 -5.64 -3.98 2.61
N VAL A 15 -6.03 -3.38 3.74
CA VAL A 15 -5.12 -2.73 4.67
C VAL A 15 -5.32 -3.30 6.06
N ASP A 16 -4.25 -3.84 6.61
CA ASP A 16 -4.17 -4.23 8.01
C ASP A 16 -3.34 -3.17 8.77
N ALA A 17 -3.89 -2.57 9.82
CA ALA A 17 -3.21 -1.63 10.71
C ALA A 17 -3.06 -2.27 12.10
N ASP A 18 -1.84 -2.27 12.63
CA ASP A 18 -1.51 -2.83 13.95
C ASP A 18 -2.09 -4.24 14.18
N GLY A 19 -2.06 -5.06 13.12
CA GLY A 19 -2.51 -6.46 13.14
C GLY A 19 -4.02 -6.67 12.92
N SER A 20 -4.81 -5.61 12.71
CA SER A 20 -6.25 -5.69 12.46
C SER A 20 -6.61 -5.18 11.06
N THR A 21 -7.55 -5.84 10.39
CA THR A 21 -8.03 -5.41 9.07
C THR A 21 -8.96 -4.22 9.21
N GLU A 22 -8.50 -3.05 8.77
CA GLU A 22 -9.24 -1.80 8.82
C GLU A 22 -9.98 -1.50 7.50
N PHE A 23 -9.52 -2.08 6.40
CA PHE A 23 -10.09 -1.84 5.09
C PHE A 23 -9.94 -3.04 4.16
N GLU A 24 -11.00 -3.37 3.44
CA GLU A 24 -10.97 -4.33 2.34
C GLU A 24 -12.06 -4.03 1.33
N ALA A 25 -11.68 -3.52 0.14
CA ALA A 25 -12.61 -3.29 -0.96
C ALA A 25 -11.88 -3.12 -2.29
N ILE A 26 -12.64 -3.11 -3.39
CA ILE A 26 -12.17 -2.61 -4.68
C ILE A 26 -12.19 -1.08 -4.64
N LEU A 27 -11.07 -0.47 -5.03
CA LEU A 27 -10.94 0.96 -5.26
C LEU A 27 -10.80 1.24 -6.75
N GLU A 28 -11.48 2.28 -7.20
CA GLU A 28 -11.51 2.75 -8.58
C GLU A 28 -10.36 3.72 -8.88
N GLN A 29 -10.06 3.90 -10.16
CA GLN A 29 -9.10 4.90 -10.62
C GLN A 29 -9.47 6.31 -10.13
N GLY A 30 -8.49 7.06 -9.66
CA GLY A 30 -8.63 8.42 -9.15
C GLY A 30 -8.93 8.49 -7.65
N GLU A 31 -9.28 7.39 -7.00
CA GLU A 31 -9.43 7.37 -5.55
C GLU A 31 -8.08 7.56 -4.84
N THR A 32 -8.12 8.22 -3.69
CA THR A 32 -6.98 8.38 -2.78
C THR A 32 -7.44 8.11 -1.37
N ARG A 33 -6.65 7.34 -0.61
CA ARG A 33 -6.94 6.97 0.78
C ARG A 33 -5.67 6.93 1.60
N SER A 34 -5.81 7.15 2.90
CA SER A 34 -4.69 7.25 3.82
C SER A 34 -5.00 6.45 5.08
N TRP A 35 -3.99 5.76 5.60
CA TRP A 35 -4.08 5.02 6.85
C TRP A 35 -2.92 5.39 7.75
N ALA A 36 -3.19 5.45 9.04
CA ALA A 36 -2.19 5.67 10.08
C ALA A 36 -2.25 4.56 11.12
N ALA A 37 -1.08 4.17 11.63
CA ALA A 37 -0.92 3.12 12.64
C ALA A 37 0.35 3.36 13.46
N ASP A 38 0.44 2.75 14.63
CA ASP A 38 1.56 2.96 15.56
C ASP A 38 2.69 1.95 15.35
N GLN A 39 2.38 0.68 15.08
CA GLN A 39 3.33 -0.42 14.99
C GLN A 39 3.60 -0.87 13.56
N SER A 40 2.55 -1.04 12.75
CA SER A 40 2.69 -1.47 11.36
C SER A 40 1.46 -1.20 10.51
N ILE A 41 1.68 -1.00 9.21
CA ILE A 41 0.63 -1.03 8.17
C ILE A 41 1.04 -2.07 7.13
N THR A 42 0.20 -3.06 6.88
CA THR A 42 0.36 -3.99 5.75
C THR A 42 -0.69 -3.69 4.70
N VAL A 43 -0.25 -3.43 3.47
CA VAL A 43 -1.11 -3.16 2.33
C VAL A 43 -0.95 -4.30 1.33
N ARG A 44 -2.08 -4.91 0.94
CA ARG A 44 -2.19 -5.87 -0.15
C ARG A 44 -3.02 -5.28 -1.28
N VAL A 45 -2.58 -5.49 -2.51
CA VAL A 45 -3.29 -5.02 -3.70
C VAL A 45 -3.37 -6.10 -4.76
N GLY A 46 -4.46 -6.13 -5.54
CA GLY A 46 -4.64 -7.07 -6.65
C GLY A 46 -4.03 -6.62 -7.98
N ASN A 47 -3.87 -5.31 -8.18
CA ASN A 47 -3.26 -4.70 -9.37
C ASN A 47 -2.24 -3.64 -8.96
N ALA A 48 -1.01 -4.07 -8.68
CA ALA A 48 0.01 -3.21 -8.07
C ALA A 48 0.48 -2.06 -8.97
N GLY A 49 0.54 -2.26 -10.29
CA GLY A 49 0.84 -1.17 -11.22
C GLY A 49 -0.27 -0.13 -11.36
N GLY A 50 -1.48 -0.43 -10.89
CA GLY A 50 -2.60 0.51 -10.74
C GLY A 50 -2.60 1.27 -9.42
N VAL A 51 -1.62 1.06 -8.54
CA VAL A 51 -1.57 1.66 -7.20
C VAL A 51 -0.24 2.39 -7.02
N MET A 52 -0.30 3.67 -6.68
CA MET A 52 0.83 4.43 -6.17
C MET A 52 0.73 4.48 -4.64
N TYR A 53 1.86 4.39 -3.94
CA TYR A 53 1.92 4.60 -2.49
C TYR A 53 2.98 5.62 -2.09
N SER A 54 2.74 6.31 -0.98
CA SER A 54 3.77 7.03 -0.24
C SER A 54 3.75 6.66 1.24
N TYR A 55 4.92 6.71 1.88
CA TYR A 55 5.09 6.41 3.30
C TYR A 55 5.73 7.61 4.01
N ASN A 56 5.10 8.10 5.09
CA ASN A 56 5.55 9.26 5.84
C ASN A 56 5.96 10.45 4.95
N GLN A 57 5.10 10.81 4.00
CA GLN A 57 5.29 11.93 3.06
C GLN A 57 6.45 11.75 2.06
N SER A 58 6.93 10.51 1.86
CA SER A 58 7.86 10.22 0.76
C SER A 58 7.23 10.55 -0.59
N LYS A 59 8.06 10.65 -1.63
CA LYS A 59 7.55 10.66 -3.00
C LYS A 59 6.72 9.41 -3.25
N ALA A 60 5.59 9.57 -3.93
CA ALA A 60 4.76 8.44 -4.35
C ALA A 60 5.49 7.59 -5.40
N VAL A 61 5.46 6.28 -5.25
CA VAL A 61 6.03 5.30 -6.19
C VAL A 61 5.02 4.19 -6.47
N PRO A 62 5.13 3.50 -7.62
CA PRO A 62 4.26 2.35 -7.90
C PRO A 62 4.41 1.26 -6.84
N MET A 63 3.30 0.61 -6.51
CA MET A 63 3.29 -0.51 -5.59
C MET A 63 4.04 -1.71 -6.18
N GLY A 64 3.92 -1.92 -7.49
CA GLY A 64 4.59 -2.98 -8.24
C GLY A 64 4.22 -2.97 -9.72
N GLU A 65 4.21 -4.15 -10.34
CA GLU A 65 3.91 -4.32 -11.76
C GLU A 65 2.39 -4.35 -12.06
N LEU A 66 2.01 -3.96 -13.27
CA LEU A 66 0.60 -3.90 -13.70
C LEU A 66 -0.03 -5.29 -13.71
N GLY A 67 -1.19 -5.43 -13.07
CA GLY A 67 -1.95 -6.67 -12.96
C GLY A 67 -1.37 -7.71 -12.01
N VAL A 68 -0.23 -7.42 -11.37
CA VAL A 68 0.42 -8.33 -10.42
C VAL A 68 -0.04 -7.99 -9.00
N PRO A 69 -0.49 -8.97 -8.19
CA PRO A 69 -0.74 -8.74 -6.78
C PRO A 69 0.55 -8.52 -6.00
N GLU A 70 0.53 -7.58 -5.06
CA GLU A 70 1.68 -7.24 -4.22
C GLU A 70 1.28 -7.01 -2.77
N GLU A 71 2.23 -7.25 -1.85
CA GLU A 71 2.11 -6.97 -0.43
C GLU A 71 3.30 -6.12 0.04
N LYS A 72 3.04 -5.04 0.80
CA LYS A 72 4.08 -4.29 1.50
C LYS A 72 3.70 -4.04 2.94
N THR A 73 4.68 -4.20 3.83
CA THR A 73 4.55 -3.87 5.25
C THR A 73 5.44 -2.69 5.59
N PHE A 74 4.85 -1.71 6.28
CA PHE A 74 5.47 -0.48 6.76
C PHE A 74 5.53 -0.53 8.28
N GLY A 75 6.63 -0.03 8.85
CA GLY A 75 6.86 -0.01 10.30
C GLY A 75 7.83 1.10 10.70
N PRO A 76 8.02 1.37 12.00
CA PRO A 76 8.92 2.43 12.49
C PRO A 76 10.41 2.14 12.22
N ASN A 77 10.77 0.91 11.85
CA ASN A 77 12.11 0.53 11.36
C ASN A 77 12.02 0.04 9.91
N VAL A 78 12.18 0.94 8.93
CA VAL A 78 12.18 0.54 7.52
C VAL A 78 13.62 0.30 7.02
N SER A 79 14.10 -0.94 7.13
CA SER A 79 15.08 -1.46 6.18
C SER A 79 14.37 -1.69 4.85
N LEU A 80 14.42 -0.70 3.96
CA LEU A 80 14.10 -0.89 2.55
C LEU A 80 15.22 -1.74 1.92
N MET A 81 15.12 -3.06 2.01
CA MET A 81 15.81 -3.95 1.08
C MET A 81 14.77 -4.88 0.46
N PRO A 82 14.57 -4.85 -0.87
CA PRO A 82 13.94 -5.95 -1.55
C PRO A 82 14.84 -7.17 -1.41
N THR A 83 14.30 -8.30 -0.94
CA THR A 83 14.93 -9.59 -1.21
C THR A 83 14.75 -9.85 -2.70
N GLN A 84 15.75 -9.48 -3.49
CA GLN A 84 15.89 -10.06 -4.82
C GLN A 84 16.34 -11.52 -4.61
N GLN A 85 15.49 -12.47 -4.98
CA GLN A 85 15.91 -13.78 -5.43
C GLN A 85 15.41 -13.99 -6.86
#